data_AF-A0A6B2G3A7-F1
#
_entry.id   AF-A0A6B2G3A7-F1
#
_cell.length_a   1.000
_cell.length_b   1.000
_cell.length_c   1.000
_cell.angle_alpha   90.00
_cell.angle_beta   90.00
_cell.angle_gamma   90.00
#
_symmetry.space_group_name_H-M   'P 1'
#
loop_
_entity.id
_entity.type
_entity.pdbx_description
1 polymer ?
#
loop_
_entity_poly.entity_id
_entity_poly.type
_entity_poly.pdbx_seq_one_letter_code
_entity_poly.pdbx_strand_id
1 'polypeptide(L)'
;YIKLLNQDNIDIKALRTISWNGVPDCCRLKTWSLLSGILSSSSSNHHENLTQKRKEYQSLIKSYYECRNTISSDGILRQICIDIPRTYPLLSLFQNSLVQKVLNN
;
A
#
# COMPACT_ATOMS: atom_id res chain seq x y z
N TYR A 1 0.02 20.42 8.41
CA TYR A 1 -0.02 18.94 8.48
C TYR A 1 -0.37 18.39 9.85
N ILE A 2 0.53 18.43 10.84
CA ILE A 2 0.34 17.72 12.13
C ILE A 2 -0.98 18.08 12.82
N LYS A 3 -1.31 19.38 12.91
CA LYS A 3 -2.58 19.85 13.48
C LYS A 3 -3.82 19.23 12.79
N LEU A 4 -3.81 19.15 11.46
CA LEU A 4 -4.89 18.57 10.66
C LEU A 4 -4.98 17.04 10.87
N LEU A 5 -3.82 16.37 10.89
CA LEU A 5 -3.75 14.91 11.04
C LEU A 5 -4.05 14.40 12.45
N ASN A 6 -4.05 15.27 13.46
CA ASN A 6 -4.35 14.93 14.85
C ASN A 6 -5.82 15.19 15.22
N GLN A 7 -6.66 15.63 14.28
CA GLN A 7 -8.09 15.76 14.49
C GLN A 7 -8.75 14.37 14.54
N ASP A 8 -9.81 14.25 15.34
CA ASP A 8 -10.60 13.01 15.40
C ASP A 8 -11.32 12.72 14.10
N ASN A 9 -11.79 13.78 13.43
CA ASN A 9 -12.31 13.70 12.07
C ASN A 9 -11.49 14.61 11.16
N ILE A 10 -10.66 13.99 10.33
CA ILE A 10 -9.68 14.66 9.48
C ILE A 10 -10.39 15.17 8.22
N ASP A 11 -10.31 16.49 7.97
CA ASP A 11 -10.82 17.07 6.73
C ASP A 11 -9.95 16.64 5.53
N ILE A 12 -10.45 15.66 4.77
CA ILE A 12 -9.79 15.11 3.58
C ILE A 12 -9.68 16.15 2.46
N LYS A 13 -10.62 17.10 2.34
CA LYS A 13 -10.54 18.15 1.31
C LYS A 13 -9.41 19.11 1.63
N ALA A 14 -9.33 19.58 2.87
CA ALA A 14 -8.22 20.41 3.33
C ALA A 14 -6.88 19.66 3.18
N LEU A 15 -6.84 18.36 3.51
CA LEU A 15 -5.65 17.53 3.38
C LEU A 15 -5.18 17.43 1.92
N ARG A 16 -6.10 17.27 0.96
CA ARG A 16 -5.79 17.29 -0.49
C ARG A 16 -5.19 18.61 -0.92
N THR A 17 -5.82 19.72 -0.54
CA THR A 17 -5.36 21.07 -0.90
C THR A 17 -3.93 21.32 -0.45
N ILE A 18 -3.62 21.03 0.82
CA ILE A 18 -2.25 21.27 1.33
C ILE A 18 -1.22 20.27 0.77
N SER A 19 -1.66 19.10 0.32
CA SER A 19 -0.79 18.04 -0.23
C SER A 19 -0.47 18.18 -1.69
N TRP A 20 -1.15 19.08 -2.40
CA TRP A 20 -0.90 19.32 -3.82
C TRP A 20 0.56 19.72 -4.09
N ASN A 21 1.14 20.55 -3.21
CA ASN A 21 2.51 21.05 -3.35
C ASN A 21 3.57 20.13 -2.69
N GLY A 22 3.16 18.93 -2.25
CA GLY A 22 4.04 17.96 -1.61
C GLY A 22 3.72 17.75 -0.13
N VAL A 23 4.12 16.57 0.36
CA VAL A 23 3.87 16.13 1.74
C VAL A 23 5.21 15.98 2.47
N PRO A 24 5.35 16.59 3.67
CA PRO A 24 6.54 16.39 4.52
C PRO A 24 6.77 14.92 4.85
N ASP A 25 8.03 14.49 4.85
CA ASP A 25 8.45 13.09 5.04
C ASP A 25 7.80 12.42 6.25
N CYS A 26 7.80 13.09 7.41
CA CYS A 26 7.22 12.59 8.65
C CYS A 26 5.69 12.39 8.59
N CYS A 27 5.02 13.01 7.63
CA CYS A 27 3.57 12.94 7.46
C CYS A 27 3.14 12.05 6.27
N ARG A 28 4.06 11.68 5.37
CA ARG A 28 3.75 10.97 4.11
C ARG A 28 2.91 9.73 4.31
N LEU A 29 3.33 8.84 5.21
CA LEU A 29 2.64 7.57 5.45
C LEU A 29 1.17 7.80 5.80
N LYS A 30 0.90 8.59 6.84
CA LYS A 30 -0.48 8.85 7.29
C LYS A 30 -1.28 9.61 6.24
N THR A 31 -0.70 10.63 5.60
CA THR A 31 -1.37 11.41 4.57
C THR A 31 -1.74 10.54 3.36
N TRP A 32 -0.83 9.73 2.84
CA TRP A 32 -1.12 8.85 1.70
C TRP A 32 -2.17 7.80 2.05
N SER A 33 -2.07 7.17 3.23
CA SER A 33 -3.09 6.21 3.66
C SER A 33 -4.50 6.83 3.73
N LEU A 34 -4.63 8.09 4.16
CA LEU A 34 -5.90 8.82 4.16
C LEU A 34 -6.37 9.19 2.75
N LEU A 35 -5.47 9.73 1.92
CA LEU A 35 -5.82 10.20 0.57
C LEU A 35 -6.15 9.06 -0.41
N SER A 36 -5.56 7.88 -0.20
CA SER A 36 -5.85 6.64 -0.92
C SER A 36 -7.07 5.88 -0.35
N GLY A 37 -7.64 6.34 0.76
CA GLY A 37 -8.81 5.71 1.38
C GLY A 37 -8.53 4.41 2.14
N ILE A 38 -7.26 4.10 2.43
CA ILE A 38 -6.89 2.96 3.29
C ILE A 38 -7.32 3.26 4.74
N LEU A 39 -7.13 4.50 5.18
CA LEU A 39 -7.64 5.02 6.44
C LEU A 39 -8.87 5.89 6.18
N SER A 40 -9.87 5.79 7.05
CA SER A 40 -11.02 6.68 7.07
C SER A 40 -10.67 8.08 7.59
N SER A 41 -11.53 9.08 7.35
CA SER A 41 -11.38 10.40 7.97
C SER A 41 -11.49 10.36 9.49
N SER A 42 -12.29 9.45 10.04
CA SER A 42 -12.40 9.22 11.49
C SER A 42 -11.20 8.43 12.01
N SER A 43 -10.44 9.01 12.95
CA SER A 43 -9.26 8.42 13.58
C SER A 43 -9.59 7.15 14.39
N SER A 44 -10.77 7.11 15.01
CA SER A 44 -11.26 5.99 15.83
C SER A 44 -11.26 4.67 15.07
N ASN A 45 -11.51 4.71 13.75
CA ASN A 45 -11.68 3.51 12.95
C ASN A 45 -10.37 3.07 12.29
N HIS A 46 -9.27 3.83 12.43
CA HIS A 46 -8.02 3.55 11.71
C HIS A 46 -7.49 2.15 11.97
N HIS A 47 -7.55 1.69 13.23
CA HIS A 47 -7.09 0.36 13.60
C HIS A 47 -7.93 -0.73 12.93
N GLU A 48 -9.26 -0.61 12.98
CA GLU A 48 -10.17 -1.58 12.37
C GLU A 48 -10.03 -1.62 10.85
N ASN A 49 -9.95 -0.46 10.19
CA ASN A 49 -9.69 -0.38 8.75
C ASN A 49 -8.41 -1.12 8.36
N LEU A 50 -7.31 -0.92 9.10
CA LEU A 50 -6.05 -1.61 8.83
C LEU A 50 -6.15 -3.11 9.04
N THR A 51 -6.82 -3.55 10.11
CA THR A 51 -7.04 -4.97 10.39
C THR A 51 -7.86 -5.64 9.29
N GLN A 52 -8.94 -4.99 8.85
CA GLN A 52 -9.79 -5.48 7.78
C GLN A 52 -9.04 -5.53 6.45
N LYS A 53 -8.28 -4.48 6.08
CA LYS A 53 -7.47 -4.45 4.85
C LYS A 53 -6.38 -5.53 4.84
N ARG A 54 -5.74 -5.80 5.97
CA ARG A 54 -4.77 -6.90 6.10
C ARG A 54 -5.44 -8.26 5.97
N LYS A 55 -6.62 -8.45 6.54
CA LYS A 55 -7.40 -9.68 6.41
C LYS A 55 -7.85 -9.92 4.97
N GLU A 56 -8.31 -8.88 4.29
CA GLU A 56 -8.65 -8.92 2.86
C GLU A 56 -7.44 -9.35 2.03
N TYR A 57 -6.27 -8.74 2.25
CA TYR A 57 -5.03 -9.12 1.58
C TYR A 57 -4.69 -10.62 1.77
N GLN A 58 -4.73 -11.12 3.01
CA GLN A 58 -4.47 -12.53 3.30
C GLN A 58 -5.48 -13.47 2.62
N SER A 59 -6.76 -13.07 2.57
CA SER A 59 -7.80 -13.82 1.87
C SER A 59 -7.54 -13.87 0.36
N LEU A 60 -7.13 -12.76 -0.24
CA LEU A 60 -6.83 -12.68 -1.67
C LEU A 60 -5.64 -13.56 -2.04
N ILE A 61 -4.58 -13.55 -1.22
CA ILE A 61 -3.44 -14.48 -1.38
C ILE A 61 -3.94 -15.93 -1.39
N LYS A 62 -4.72 -16.31 -0.38
CA LYS A 62 -5.22 -17.68 -0.25
C LYS A 62 -6.02 -18.09 -1.49
N SER A 63 -6.99 -17.27 -1.90
CA SER A 63 -7.81 -17.53 -3.09
C SER A 63 -6.99 -17.59 -4.37
N TYR A 64 -5.97 -16.74 -4.51
CA TYR A 64 -5.07 -16.77 -5.66
C TYR A 64 -4.34 -18.11 -5.78
N TYR A 65 -3.73 -18.60 -4.69
CA TYR A 65 -2.99 -19.87 -4.70
C TYR A 65 -3.91 -21.09 -4.87
N GLU A 66 -5.13 -21.06 -4.33
CA GLU A 66 -6.14 -22.13 -4.53
C GLU A 66 -6.59 -22.22 -6.00
N CYS A 67 -6.74 -21.08 -6.68
CA CYS A 67 -7.20 -21.01 -8.07
C CYS A 67 -6.04 -20.89 -9.09
N ARG A 68 -4.78 -20.97 -8.65
CA ARG A 68 -3.62 -20.67 -9.51
C ARG A 68 -3.54 -21.55 -10.76
N ASN A 69 -3.89 -22.83 -10.62
CA ASN A 69 -3.83 -23.79 -11.73
C ASN A 69 -5.06 -23.71 -12.65
N THR A 70 -6.12 -22.99 -12.26
CA THR A 70 -7.34 -22.83 -13.07
C THR A 70 -7.37 -21.51 -13.82
N ILE A 71 -6.58 -20.52 -13.41
CA ILE A 71 -6.44 -19.22 -14.05
C ILE A 71 -5.16 -19.23 -14.90
N SER A 72 -5.26 -19.01 -16.21
CA SER A 72 -4.10 -18.82 -17.09
C SER A 72 -3.40 -17.48 -16.79
N SER A 73 -2.65 -17.45 -15.70
CA SER A 73 -1.94 -16.27 -15.19
C SER A 73 -0.42 -16.34 -15.40
N ASP A 74 0.07 -17.40 -16.04
CA ASP A 74 1.50 -17.67 -16.25
C ASP A 74 2.22 -16.53 -16.98
N GLY A 75 1.56 -15.90 -17.95
CA GLY A 75 2.10 -14.75 -18.67
C GLY A 75 2.31 -13.52 -17.77
N ILE A 76 1.35 -13.24 -16.88
CA ILE A 76 1.42 -12.11 -15.94
C ILE A 76 2.51 -12.37 -14.90
N LEU A 77 2.53 -13.56 -14.31
CA LEU A 77 3.55 -13.95 -13.33
C LEU A 77 4.95 -13.89 -13.93
N ARG A 78 5.13 -14.41 -15.14
CA ARG A 78 6.42 -14.34 -15.84
C ARG A 78 6.87 -12.90 -16.00
N GLN A 79 5.98 -11.98 -16.38
CA GLN A 79 6.32 -10.57 -16.55
C GLN A 79 6.73 -9.91 -15.22
N ILE A 80 5.98 -10.16 -14.13
CA ILE A 80 6.29 -9.68 -12.78
C ILE A 80 7.70 -10.14 -12.35
N CYS A 81 8.03 -11.42 -12.54
CA CYS A 81 9.35 -11.97 -12.19
C CYS A 81 10.50 -11.31 -12.96
N ILE A 82 10.28 -10.86 -14.19
CA ILE A 82 11.29 -10.17 -14.99
C ILE A 82 11.40 -8.68 -14.58
N ASP A 83 10.30 -8.05 -14.18
CA ASP A 83 10.25 -6.61 -13.86
C ASP A 83 10.75 -6.28 -12.45
N ILE A 84 10.55 -7.16 -11.46
CA ILE A 84 10.99 -6.92 -10.08
C ILE A 84 12.51 -6.67 -9.97
N PRO A 85 13.41 -7.49 -10.55
CA PRO A 85 14.85 -7.22 -10.51
C PRO A 85 15.25 -5.92 -11.22
N ARG A 86 14.40 -5.43 -12.14
CA ARG A 86 14.61 -4.17 -12.87
C ARG A 86 14.00 -2.96 -12.14
N THR A 87 13.33 -3.16 -11.01
CA THR A 87 12.74 -2.09 -10.21
C THR A 87 13.83 -1.34 -9.46
N TYR A 88 14.21 -0.18 -9.99
CA TYR A 88 15.17 0.76 -9.41
C TYR A 88 16.48 0.07 -8.94
N PRO A 89 17.25 -0.51 -9.89
CA PRO A 89 18.30 -1.50 -9.62
C PRO A 89 19.51 -0.93 -8.85
N LEU A 90 19.63 0.39 -8.77
CA LEU A 90 20.73 1.08 -8.08
C LEU A 90 20.48 1.25 -6.57
N LEU A 91 19.27 0.99 -6.08
CA LEU A 91 18.96 1.05 -4.66
C LEU A 91 19.06 -0.34 -4.04
N SER A 92 19.95 -0.49 -3.07
CA SER A 92 20.23 -1.75 -2.37
C SER A 92 19.00 -2.40 -1.73
N LEU A 93 17.98 -1.60 -1.37
CA LEU A 93 16.70 -2.10 -0.85
C LEU A 93 16.05 -3.11 -1.81
N PHE A 94 16.04 -2.85 -3.11
CA PHE A 94 15.41 -3.73 -4.11
C PHE A 94 16.30 -4.90 -4.53
N GLN A 95 17.59 -4.86 -4.19
CA GLN A 95 18.50 -6.00 -4.34
C GLN A 95 18.36 -7.01 -3.20
N ASN A 96 17.70 -6.65 -2.09
CA ASN A 96 17.48 -7.54 -0.96
C ASN A 96 16.52 -8.68 -1.33
N SER A 97 16.95 -9.92 -1.09
CA SER A 97 16.18 -11.13 -1.44
C SER A 97 14.84 -11.25 -0.71
N LEU A 98 14.73 -10.73 0.52
CA LEU A 98 13.45 -10.69 1.24
C LEU A 98 12.49 -9.70 0.60
N VAL A 99 12.97 -8.53 0.19
CA VAL A 99 12.14 -7.53 -0.51
C VAL A 99 11.66 -8.08 -1.84
N GLN A 100 12.54 -8.72 -2.62
CA GLN A 100 12.15 -9.38 -3.87
C GLN A 100 11.13 -10.51 -3.65
N LYS A 101 11.28 -11.31 -2.58
CA LYS A 101 10.28 -12.33 -2.22
C LYS A 101 8.93 -11.72 -1.90
N VAL A 102 8.89 -10.63 -1.13
CA VAL A 102 7.64 -9.94 -0.79
C VAL A 102 6.96 -9.36 -2.03
N LEU A 103 7.72 -8.82 -2.99
CA LEU A 103 7.16 -8.26 -4.23
C LEU A 103 6.66 -9.31 -5.23
N ASN A 104 7.17 -10.54 -5.14
CA ASN A 104 6.73 -11.67 -5.97
C ASN A 104 5.49 -12.40 -5.42
N ASN A 105 5.08 -12.12 -4.17
CA ASN A 105 3.94 -12.75 -3.50
C ASN A 105 2.64 -12.00 -3.78
#